data_AF-A0A3C1P4W3-F1
#
_entry.id   AF-A0A3C1P4W3-F1
#
_cell.length_a   1.000
_cell.length_b   1.000
_cell.length_c   1.000
_cell.angle_alpha   90.00
_cell.angle_beta   90.00
_cell.angle_gamma   90.00
#
_symmetry.space_group_name_H-M   'P 1'
#
loop_
_entity.id
_entity.type
_entity.pdbx_description
1 polymer ?
#
loop_
_entity_poly.entity_id
_entity_poly.type
_entity_poly.pdbx_seq_one_letter_code
_entity_poly.pdbx_strand_id
1 'polypeptide(L)'
;MRSSAPSLRYLTVVTYGRTGSTALQSALNALPGVLVRGENYGAFRGLHDYVQALSETADRHHSGRPTHPWFGSAKLDVDTVVSGLRDQVLATVLRPSRTTRWVGFKEVRYEP
;
A
#
# COMPACT_ATOMS: atom_id res chain seq x y z
N MET A 1 -17.76 17.64 15.43
CA MET A 1 -18.06 17.27 14.03
C MET A 1 -16.74 17.01 13.30
N ARG A 2 -16.31 15.75 13.13
CA ARG A 2 -15.13 15.46 12.29
C ARG A 2 -15.55 15.72 10.84
N SER A 3 -15.10 16.83 10.26
CA SER A 3 -15.25 17.09 8.82
C SER A 3 -14.69 15.88 8.07
N SER A 4 -15.50 15.26 7.22
CA SER A 4 -15.06 14.14 6.39
C SER A 4 -13.97 14.66 5.46
N ALA A 5 -12.70 14.32 5.74
CA ALA A 5 -11.62 14.59 4.81
C ALA A 5 -12.01 14.01 3.45
N PRO A 6 -11.80 14.72 2.34
CA PRO A 6 -12.11 14.20 1.02
C PRO A 6 -11.39 12.85 0.84
N SER A 7 -12.09 11.86 0.31
CA SER A 7 -11.52 10.54 0.04
C SER A 7 -10.31 10.68 -0.88
N LEU A 8 -9.14 10.26 -0.42
CA LEU A 8 -7.92 10.26 -1.22
C LEU A 8 -8.08 9.37 -2.45
N ARG A 9 -7.55 9.82 -3.58
CA ARG A 9 -7.36 9.02 -4.79
C ARG A 9 -5.92 8.54 -4.84
N TYR A 10 -5.72 7.33 -5.35
CA TYR A 10 -4.40 6.70 -5.38
C TYR A 10 -3.86 6.68 -6.81
N LEU A 11 -2.56 6.96 -6.95
CA LEU A 11 -1.81 6.89 -8.20
C LEU A 11 -0.50 6.15 -7.96
N THR A 12 -0.09 5.27 -8.88
CA THR A 12 1.24 4.64 -8.82
C THR A 12 1.83 4.65 -10.21
N VAL A 13 3.07 5.13 -10.32
CA VAL A 13 3.82 5.09 -11.57
C VAL A 13 4.70 3.85 -11.51
N VAL A 14 4.41 2.86 -12.35
CA VAL A 14 5.18 1.60 -12.46
C VAL A 14 5.93 1.60 -13.77
N THR A 15 7.24 1.38 -13.71
CA THR A 15 8.12 1.45 -14.89
C THR A 15 9.44 0.73 -14.62
N TYR A 16 10.41 0.91 -15.51
CA TYR A 16 11.80 0.46 -15.38
C TYR A 16 12.74 1.67 -15.19
N GLY A 17 14.01 1.42 -14.90
CA GLY A 17 15.03 2.46 -14.84
C GLY A 17 15.23 3.19 -16.17
N ARG A 18 15.54 4.50 -16.13
CA ARG A 18 15.88 5.36 -17.29
C ARG A 18 14.76 5.57 -18.32
N THR A 19 13.51 5.53 -17.90
CA THR A 19 12.32 5.74 -18.77
C THR A 19 11.77 7.16 -18.75
N GLY A 20 12.42 8.10 -18.08
CA GLY A 20 11.88 9.44 -17.84
C GLY A 20 10.81 9.52 -16.75
N SER A 21 10.60 8.43 -16.00
CA SER A 21 9.62 8.36 -14.92
C SER A 21 9.83 9.37 -13.79
N THR A 22 11.08 9.83 -13.57
CA THR A 22 11.38 10.95 -12.67
C THR A 22 10.85 12.28 -13.21
N ALA A 23 10.94 12.53 -14.52
CA ALA A 23 10.37 13.73 -15.13
C ALA A 23 8.83 13.70 -15.04
N LEU A 24 8.21 12.54 -15.30
CA LEU A 24 6.77 12.34 -15.10
C LEU A 24 6.35 12.58 -13.63
N GLN A 25 7.10 12.03 -12.66
CA GLN A 25 6.85 12.27 -11.25
C GLN A 25 6.89 13.76 -10.91
N SER A 26 7.90 14.49 -11.40
CA SER A 26 8.01 15.94 -11.21
C SER A 26 6.83 16.69 -11.83
N ALA A 27 6.43 16.33 -13.06
CA ALA A 27 5.28 16.94 -13.73
C ALA A 27 3.97 16.69 -12.97
N LEU A 28 3.76 15.48 -12.45
CA LEU A 28 2.60 15.16 -11.61
C LEU A 28 2.58 15.97 -10.32
N ASN A 29 3.72 16.09 -9.64
CA ASN A 29 3.84 16.87 -8.40
C ASN A 29 3.67 18.39 -8.59
N ALA A 30 3.80 18.91 -9.83
CA ALA A 30 3.50 20.30 -10.13
C ALA A 30 1.98 20.58 -10.14
N LEU A 31 1.13 19.56 -10.21
CA LEU A 31 -0.32 19.72 -10.24
C LEU A 31 -0.89 19.98 -8.83
N PRO A 32 -1.82 20.94 -8.66
CA PRO A 32 -2.44 21.21 -7.36
C PRO A 32 -3.15 20.00 -6.75
N GLY A 33 -2.70 19.62 -5.54
CA GLY A 33 -3.26 18.53 -4.76
C GLY A 33 -2.80 17.13 -5.22
N VAL A 34 -1.71 17.03 -5.96
CA VAL A 34 -1.08 15.74 -6.32
C VAL A 34 0.22 15.57 -5.54
N LEU A 35 0.39 14.39 -4.92
CA LEU A 35 1.60 14.00 -4.20
C LEU A 35 2.03 12.60 -4.64
N VAL A 36 3.12 12.52 -5.40
CA VAL A 36 3.77 11.28 -5.83
C VAL A 36 5.18 11.22 -5.24
N ARG A 37 5.35 10.33 -4.26
CA ARG A 37 6.64 10.02 -3.65
C ARG A 37 7.56 9.27 -4.62
N GLY A 38 8.86 9.25 -4.29
CA GLY A 38 9.84 8.47 -5.04
C GLY A 38 9.74 6.97 -4.77
N GLU A 39 10.75 6.26 -5.26
CA GLU A 39 10.93 4.83 -5.03
C GLU A 39 11.10 4.50 -3.55
N ASN A 40 10.70 3.28 -3.17
CA ASN A 40 10.76 2.79 -1.80
C ASN A 40 11.43 1.41 -1.68
N TYR A 41 12.30 1.07 -2.64
CA TYR A 41 12.98 -0.23 -2.68
C TYR A 41 12.00 -1.42 -2.66
N GLY A 42 10.82 -1.30 -3.26
CA GLY A 42 9.84 -2.39 -3.29
C GLY A 42 9.12 -2.64 -1.96
N ALA A 43 9.09 -1.68 -1.03
CA ALA A 43 8.40 -1.85 0.26
C ALA A 43 6.92 -2.27 0.09
N PHE A 44 6.23 -1.73 -0.91
CA PHE A 44 4.83 -2.09 -1.18
C PHE A 44 4.68 -3.50 -1.76
N ARG A 45 5.70 -4.02 -2.46
CA ARG A 45 5.73 -5.43 -2.87
C ARG A 45 5.83 -6.33 -1.63
N GLY A 46 6.71 -5.98 -0.69
CA GLY A 46 6.80 -6.69 0.59
C GLY A 46 5.49 -6.68 1.39
N LEU A 47 4.75 -5.56 1.40
CA LEU A 47 3.41 -5.50 2.01
C LEU A 47 2.40 -6.41 1.30
N HIS A 48 2.43 -6.44 -0.03
CA HIS A 48 1.59 -7.35 -0.81
C HIS A 48 1.92 -8.81 -0.49
N ASP A 49 3.20 -9.20 -0.48
CA ASP A 49 3.63 -10.57 -0.18
C ASP A 49 3.20 -11.00 1.23
N TYR A 50 3.33 -10.10 2.21
CA TYR A 50 2.83 -10.32 3.57
C TYR A 50 1.32 -10.58 3.61
N VAL A 51 0.52 -9.75 2.94
CA VAL A 51 -0.94 -9.92 2.87
C VAL A 51 -1.31 -11.20 2.13
N GLN A 52 -0.62 -11.54 1.04
CA GLN A 52 -0.86 -12.78 0.29
C GLN A 52 -0.61 -14.01 1.17
N ALA A 53 0.50 -14.07 1.91
CA ALA A 53 0.79 -15.18 2.80
C ALA A 53 -0.28 -15.38 3.89
N LEU A 54 -0.81 -14.27 4.44
CA LEU A 54 -1.91 -14.31 5.40
C LEU A 54 -3.23 -14.75 4.76
N SER A 55 -3.49 -14.29 3.53
CA SER A 55 -4.68 -14.68 2.76
C SER A 55 -4.65 -16.19 2.47
N GLU A 56 -3.52 -16.71 2.00
CA GLU A 56 -3.36 -18.15 1.78
C GLU A 56 -3.57 -18.96 3.06
N THR A 57 -3.10 -18.44 4.20
CA THR A 57 -3.31 -19.10 5.49
C THR A 57 -4.78 -19.11 5.88
N ALA A 58 -5.49 -17.99 5.73
CA ALA A 58 -6.91 -17.86 6.05
C ALA A 58 -7.80 -18.71 5.11
N ASP A 59 -7.41 -18.82 3.83
CA ASP A 59 -8.16 -19.57 2.82
C ASP A 59 -7.95 -21.09 2.95
N ARG A 60 -6.71 -21.53 3.20
CA ARG A 60 -6.36 -22.97 3.25
C ARG A 60 -6.56 -23.57 4.64
N HIS A 61 -6.59 -22.75 5.68
CA HIS A 61 -6.66 -23.23 7.06
C HIS A 61 -7.68 -22.44 7.88
N HIS A 62 -8.45 -23.17 8.69
CA HIS A 62 -9.46 -22.58 9.55
C HIS A 62 -9.49 -23.28 10.90
N SER A 63 -8.39 -23.18 11.65
CA SER A 63 -8.25 -23.90 12.93
C SER A 63 -8.27 -22.97 14.14
N GLY A 64 -9.16 -23.28 15.08
CA GLY A 64 -9.20 -22.72 16.43
C GLY A 64 -8.67 -23.66 17.51
N ARG A 65 -8.08 -24.81 17.17
CA ARG A 65 -7.58 -25.79 18.15
C ARG A 65 -6.09 -25.57 18.44
N PRO A 66 -5.68 -25.39 19.70
CA PRO A 66 -4.26 -25.19 20.07
C PRO A 66 -3.30 -26.28 19.62
N THR A 67 -3.81 -27.51 19.42
CA THR A 67 -3.02 -28.67 19.00
C THR A 67 -2.85 -28.79 17.48
N HIS A 68 -3.46 -27.90 16.69
CA HIS A 68 -3.37 -27.93 15.24
C HIS A 68 -2.20 -27.05 14.76
N PRO A 69 -1.42 -27.46 13.73
CA PRO A 69 -0.28 -26.67 13.23
C PRO A 69 -0.63 -25.23 12.81
N TRP A 70 -1.87 -25.04 12.37
CA TRP A 70 -2.42 -23.74 11.94
C TRP A 70 -3.34 -23.10 12.97
N PHE A 71 -3.12 -23.36 14.26
CA PHE A 71 -3.92 -22.76 15.33
C PHE A 71 -3.97 -21.23 15.21
N GLY A 72 -5.17 -20.66 15.30
CA GLY A 72 -5.41 -19.21 15.21
C GLY A 72 -5.80 -18.74 13.80
N SER A 73 -5.59 -19.55 12.76
CA SER A 73 -6.00 -19.22 11.38
C SER A 73 -7.49 -18.90 11.23
N ALA A 74 -8.35 -19.53 12.04
CA ALA A 74 -9.79 -19.26 12.05
C ALA A 74 -10.18 -17.83 12.46
N LYS A 75 -9.25 -17.08 13.08
CA LYS A 75 -9.46 -15.69 13.52
C LYS A 75 -8.69 -14.68 12.67
N LEU A 76 -8.01 -15.11 11.61
CA LEU A 76 -7.34 -14.18 10.70
C LEU A 76 -8.38 -13.35 9.96
N ASP A 77 -8.26 -12.04 10.07
CA ASP A 77 -9.05 -11.07 9.34
C ASP A 77 -8.11 -10.25 8.45
N VAL A 78 -8.04 -10.66 7.18
CA VAL A 78 -7.15 -10.07 6.18
C VAL A 78 -7.55 -8.63 5.87
N ASP A 79 -8.84 -8.31 5.91
CA ASP A 79 -9.33 -6.95 5.62
C ASP A 79 -8.87 -5.97 6.70
N THR A 80 -8.92 -6.39 7.97
CA THR A 80 -8.35 -5.61 9.08
C THR A 80 -6.85 -5.39 8.91
N VAL A 81 -6.10 -6.39 8.47
CA VAL A 81 -4.66 -6.26 8.18
C VAL A 81 -4.42 -5.24 7.07
N VAL A 82 -5.14 -5.35 5.94
CA VAL A 82 -5.02 -4.43 4.81
C VAL A 82 -5.36 -2.99 5.21
N SER A 83 -6.42 -2.80 6.02
CA SER A 83 -6.78 -1.48 6.53
C SER A 83 -5.69 -0.89 7.41
N GLY A 84 -5.14 -1.67 8.35
CA GLY A 84 -4.05 -1.21 9.23
C GLY A 84 -2.78 -0.84 8.46
N LEU A 85 -2.41 -1.64 7.44
CA LEU A 85 -1.29 -1.34 6.57
C LEU A 85 -1.50 -0.06 5.77
N ARG A 86 -2.72 0.18 5.25
CA ARG A 86 -3.07 1.41 4.55
C ARG A 86 -2.87 2.62 5.46
N ASP A 87 -3.37 2.57 6.69
CA ASP A 87 -3.25 3.67 7.65
C ASP A 87 -1.78 3.95 8.00
N GLN A 88 -0.99 2.89 8.22
CA GLN A 88 0.44 3.01 8.49
C GLN A 88 1.19 3.65 7.32
N VAL A 89 0.92 3.20 6.09
CA VAL A 89 1.54 3.74 4.87
C VAL A 89 1.19 5.23 4.68
N LEU A 90 -0.06 5.61 4.93
CA LEU A 90 -0.49 7.01 4.87
C LEU A 90 0.21 7.85 5.95
N ALA A 91 0.38 7.33 7.16
CA ALA A 91 0.99 8.04 8.28
C ALA A 91 2.52 8.17 8.16
N THR A 92 3.19 7.22 7.52
CA THR A 92 4.67 7.11 7.56
C THR A 92 5.35 7.34 6.22
N VAL A 93 4.82 6.76 5.14
CA VAL A 93 5.47 6.78 3.82
C VAL A 93 4.91 7.89 2.93
N LEU A 94 3.59 7.88 2.72
CA LEU A 94 2.94 8.79 1.77
C LEU A 94 2.74 10.19 2.35
N ARG A 95 2.28 10.26 3.61
CA ARG A 95 2.14 11.50 4.39
C ARG A 95 1.44 12.63 3.61
N PRO A 96 0.20 12.42 3.15
CA PRO A 96 -0.56 13.46 2.45
C PRO A 96 -0.87 14.63 3.39
N SER A 97 -1.00 15.83 2.82
CA SER A 97 -1.48 17.02 3.52
C SER A 97 -3.00 17.16 3.39
N ARG A 98 -3.59 18.12 4.10
CA ARG A 98 -5.03 18.45 4.00
C ARG A 98 -5.47 18.91 2.60
N THR A 99 -4.54 19.36 1.75
CA THR A 99 -4.81 19.79 0.38
C THR A 99 -4.54 18.69 -0.66
N THR A 100 -4.04 17.53 -0.22
CA THR A 100 -3.77 16.39 -1.11
C THR A 100 -5.07 15.72 -1.53
N ARG A 101 -5.23 15.49 -2.83
CA ARG A 101 -6.35 14.78 -3.46
C ARG A 101 -5.89 13.47 -4.10
N TRP A 102 -4.72 13.49 -4.75
CA TRP A 102 -4.07 12.32 -5.31
C TRP A 102 -2.79 12.03 -4.54
N VAL A 103 -2.62 10.80 -4.09
CA VAL A 103 -1.45 10.36 -3.35
C VAL A 103 -0.87 9.09 -3.96
N GLY A 104 0.44 8.96 -3.95
CA GLY A 104 1.08 7.89 -4.68
C GLY A 104 2.57 7.81 -4.49
N PHE A 105 3.18 6.90 -5.24
CA PHE A 105 4.61 6.75 -5.37
C PHE A 105 4.98 6.27 -6.77
N LYS A 106 6.27 6.32 -7.08
CA LYS A 106 6.86 5.76 -8.29
C LYS A 106 7.67 4.53 -7.92
N GLU A 107 7.57 3.46 -8.71
CA GLU A 107 8.42 2.26 -8.61
C GLU A 107 9.08 1.96 -9.96
N VAL A 108 10.35 1.59 -9.91
CA VAL A 108 11.19 1.28 -11.09
C VAL A 108 11.72 -0.15 -11.08
N ARG A 109 11.57 -0.89 -9.97
CA ARG A 109 11.95 -2.30 -9.80
C ARG A 109 10.85 -3.23 -10.30
N TYR A 110 10.21 -2.87 -11.41
CA TYR A 110 9.29 -3.78 -12.07
C TYR A 110 10.14 -4.77 -12.87
N GLU A 111 10.43 -5.92 -12.27
CA GLU A 111 11.18 -7.01 -12.88
C GLU A 111 10.22 -8.21 -13.11
N PRO A 112 10.38 -9.01 -14.18
CA PRO A 112 9.59 -10.22 -14.42
C PRO A 112 9.75 -11.28 -13.32
#